data_AF-A0A1H3Z6T6-F1
#
_entry.id   AF-A0A1H3Z6T6-F1
#
_cell.length_a   1.000
_cell.length_b   1.000
_cell.length_c   1.000
_cell.angle_alpha   90.00
_cell.angle_beta   90.00
_cell.angle_gamma   90.00
#
_symmetry.space_group_name_H-M   'P 1'
#
loop_
_entity.id
_entity.type
_entity.pdbx_description
1 polymer ?
#
loop_
_entity_poly.entity_id
_entity_poly.type
_entity_poly.pdbx_seq_one_letter_code
_entity_poly.pdbx_strand_id
1 'polypeptide(L)'
;MSEQDKQALSNAEKQRRYRERQKQAGKKELRGYLTPEAMQCYQDIQQKTDWNDSTIISNALRLMYAAHKCGQVGLLNAWLKEHER
;
A
#
# COMPACT_ATOMS: atom_id res chain seq x y z
N MET A 1 -37.01 4.95 19.93
CA MET A 1 -35.83 4.06 19.93
C MET A 1 -34.77 4.74 20.79
N SER A 2 -34.45 4.14 21.93
CA SER A 2 -33.67 4.73 23.02
C SER A 2 -32.26 5.15 22.60
N GLU A 3 -31.86 6.34 23.03
CA GLU A 3 -30.49 6.86 23.05
C GLU A 3 -29.64 6.03 24.03
N GLN A 4 -29.30 4.80 23.65
CA GLN A 4 -28.33 4.01 24.40
C GLN A 4 -26.95 4.63 24.23
N ASP A 5 -26.48 5.29 25.29
CA ASP A 5 -25.10 5.59 25.65
C ASP A 5 -24.07 5.36 24.56
N LYS A 6 -23.79 6.40 23.77
CA LYS A 6 -22.50 6.53 23.09
C LYS A 6 -21.44 6.77 24.17
N GLN A 7 -21.04 5.70 24.86
CA GLN A 7 -19.91 5.74 25.78
C GLN A 7 -18.75 6.45 25.07
N ALA A 8 -18.30 7.56 25.67
CA ALA A 8 -17.24 8.35 25.11
C ALA A 8 -15.98 7.48 25.03
N LEU A 9 -15.57 7.15 23.80
CA LEU A 9 -14.38 6.33 23.56
C LEU A 9 -13.19 6.89 24.33
N SER A 10 -12.43 6.01 24.97
CA SER A 10 -11.18 6.38 25.60
C SER A 10 -10.22 7.01 24.57
N ASN A 11 -9.31 7.88 25.02
CA ASN A 11 -8.29 8.47 24.15
C ASN A 11 -7.47 7.40 23.41
N ALA A 12 -7.22 6.26 24.06
CA ALA A 12 -6.55 5.11 23.44
C ALA A 12 -7.34 4.53 22.27
N GLU A 13 -8.67 4.40 22.42
CA GLU A 13 -9.56 3.89 21.38
C GLU A 13 -9.73 4.90 20.23
N LYS A 14 -9.78 6.20 20.53
CA LYS A 14 -9.79 7.26 19.52
C LYS A 14 -8.51 7.22 18.67
N GLN A 15 -7.34 7.08 19.30
CA GLN A 15 -6.07 6.96 18.59
C GLN A 15 -5.99 5.67 17.77
N ARG A 16 -6.46 4.53 18.30
CA ARG A 16 -6.56 3.27 17.55
C ARG A 16 -7.44 3.42 16.32
N ARG A 17 -8.66 3.95 16.46
CA ARG A 17 -9.58 4.20 15.33
C ARG A 17 -9.03 5.21 14.32
N TYR A 18 -8.26 6.20 14.77
CA TYR A 18 -7.60 7.14 13.86
C TYR A 18 -6.52 6.44 13.04
N ARG A 19 -5.65 5.64 13.69
CA ARG A 19 -4.62 4.84 13.00
C ARG A 19 -5.24 3.83 12.02
N GLU A 20 -6.33 3.17 12.41
CA GLU A 20 -7.07 2.24 11.54
C GLU A 20 -7.69 2.97 10.33
N ARG A 21 -8.29 4.14 10.53
CA ARG A 21 -8.83 4.98 9.44
C ARG A 21 -7.73 5.47 8.49
N GLN A 22 -6.60 5.93 9.02
CA GLN A 22 -5.45 6.36 8.20
C GLN A 22 -4.84 5.20 7.42
N LYS A 23 -4.73 4.00 8.04
CA LYS A 23 -4.28 2.78 7.36
C LYS A 23 -5.23 2.36 6.25
N GLN A 24 -6.55 2.57 6.39
CA GLN A 24 -7.51 2.33 5.32
C GLN A 24 -7.51 3.43 4.25
N ALA A 25 -7.25 4.68 4.61
CA ALA A 25 -7.22 5.81 3.69
C ALA A 25 -5.99 5.80 2.78
N GLY A 26 -4.79 5.57 3.32
CA GLY A 26 -3.56 5.41 2.51
C GLY A 26 -3.70 4.30 1.46
N LYS A 27 -4.35 3.19 1.83
CA LYS A 27 -4.63 2.07 0.93
C LYS A 27 -5.60 2.42 -0.20
N LYS A 28 -6.40 3.48 -0.06
CA LYS A 28 -7.38 3.90 -1.07
C LYS A 28 -6.76 4.77 -2.15
N GLU A 29 -5.81 5.65 -1.81
CA GLU A 29 -5.23 6.58 -2.80
C GLU A 29 -4.45 5.85 -3.89
N LEU A 30 -3.77 4.75 -3.55
CA LEU A 30 -3.01 3.96 -4.52
C LEU A 30 -3.88 3.15 -5.49
N ARG A 31 -5.00 2.59 -5.02
CA ARG A 31 -5.80 1.62 -5.78
C ARG A 31 -6.35 2.15 -7.10
N GLY A 32 -6.61 3.46 -7.18
CA GLY A 32 -7.12 4.07 -8.41
C GLY A 32 -6.11 4.10 -9.56
N TYR A 33 -4.82 3.93 -9.26
CA TYR A 33 -3.72 4.02 -10.23
C TYR A 33 -3.05 2.67 -10.54
N LEU A 34 -3.45 1.60 -9.83
CA LEU A 34 -2.84 0.29 -9.99
C LEU A 34 -3.74 -0.63 -10.82
N THR A 35 -3.15 -1.33 -11.79
CA THR A 35 -3.80 -2.47 -12.44
C THR A 35 -4.02 -3.61 -11.42
N PRO A 36 -4.89 -4.59 -11.72
CA PRO A 36 -5.10 -5.73 -10.83
C PRO A 36 -3.80 -6.48 -10.48
N GLU A 37 -2.90 -6.64 -11.45
CA GLU A 37 -1.61 -7.33 -11.30
C GLU A 37 -0.67 -6.51 -10.41
N ALA A 38 -0.56 -5.20 -10.65
CA ALA A 38 0.20 -4.30 -9.79
C ALA A 38 -0.38 -4.24 -8.36
N MET A 39 -1.69 -4.37 -8.20
CA MET A 39 -2.33 -4.46 -6.89
C MET A 39 -1.97 -5.76 -6.15
N GLN A 40 -1.81 -6.89 -6.85
CA GLN A 40 -1.30 -8.13 -6.26
C GLN A 40 0.15 -7.95 -5.80
N CYS A 41 1.01 -7.37 -6.65
CA CYS A 41 2.39 -7.06 -6.28
C CYS A 41 2.47 -6.18 -5.02
N TYR A 42 1.63 -5.15 -4.94
CA TYR A 42 1.53 -4.29 -3.76
C TYR A 42 1.09 -5.07 -2.51
N GLN A 43 0.09 -5.95 -2.62
CA GLN A 43 -0.37 -6.76 -1.49
C GLN A 43 0.72 -7.72 -1.01
N ASP A 44 1.45 -8.37 -1.92
CA ASP A 44 2.54 -9.28 -1.60
C ASP A 44 3.69 -8.56 -0.87
N ILE A 45 4.07 -7.37 -1.34
CA ILE A 45 5.08 -6.53 -0.67
C ILE A 45 4.60 -6.15 0.73
N GLN A 46 3.35 -5.72 0.88
CA GLN A 46 2.79 -5.33 2.17
C GLN A 46 2.65 -6.52 3.14
N GLN A 47 2.45 -7.75 2.66
CA GLN A 47 2.38 -8.93 3.52
C GLN A 47 3.77 -9.40 3.98
N LYS A 48 4.79 -9.23 3.14
CA LYS A 48 6.17 -9.66 3.41
C LYS A 48 7.01 -8.60 4.12
N THR A 49 6.49 -7.40 4.29
CA THR A 49 7.20 -6.26 4.90
C THR A 49 6.29 -5.53 5.89
N ASP A 50 6.88 -4.81 6.84
CA ASP A 50 6.14 -3.91 7.72
C ASP A 50 5.97 -2.49 7.13
N TRP A 51 6.10 -2.36 5.81
CA TRP A 51 6.07 -1.05 5.15
C TRP A 51 4.65 -0.49 5.02
N ASN A 52 4.53 0.81 5.26
CA ASN A 52 3.32 1.55 4.94
C ASN A 52 3.34 2.01 3.46
N ASP A 53 2.21 2.54 3.01
CA ASP A 53 1.99 2.91 1.61
C ASP A 53 2.98 3.95 1.11
N SER A 54 3.25 4.99 1.91
CA SER A 54 4.22 6.02 1.57
C SER A 54 5.63 5.44 1.39
N THR A 55 6.02 4.50 2.27
CA THR A 55 7.31 3.79 2.15
C THR A 55 7.37 2.94 0.89
N ILE A 56 6.30 2.18 0.59
CA ILE A 56 6.23 1.32 -0.60
C ILE A 56 6.34 2.16 -1.88
N ILE A 57 5.56 3.24 -2.01
CA ILE A 57 5.59 4.12 -3.18
C ILE A 57 6.97 4.76 -3.35
N SER A 58 7.52 5.32 -2.25
CA SER A 58 8.82 5.99 -2.30
C SER A 58 9.92 5.03 -2.73
N ASN A 59 9.90 3.79 -2.23
CA ASN A 59 10.84 2.76 -2.62
C ASN A 59 10.62 2.30 -4.07
N ALA A 60 9.38 2.11 -4.51
CA ALA A 60 9.05 1.71 -5.87
C ALA A 60 9.61 2.72 -6.90
N LEU A 61 9.44 4.03 -6.66
CA LEU A 61 9.99 5.08 -7.53
C LEU A 61 11.53 5.05 -7.58
N ARG A 62 12.18 4.90 -6.43
CA ARG A 62 13.66 4.84 -6.34
C ARG A 62 14.22 3.59 -7.03
N LEU A 63 13.57 2.45 -6.85
CA LEU A 63 13.95 1.20 -7.50
C LEU A 63 13.73 1.27 -9.01
N MET A 64 12.62 1.85 -9.46
CA MET A 64 12.37 2.08 -10.88
C MET A 64 13.44 2.98 -11.50
N TYR A 65 13.80 4.07 -10.81
CA TYR A 65 14.89 4.95 -11.23
C TYR A 65 16.23 4.21 -11.33
N ALA A 66 16.57 3.39 -10.33
CA ALA A 66 17.79 2.59 -10.34
C ALA A 66 17.79 1.57 -11.49
N ALA A 67 16.68 0.85 -11.69
CA ALA A 67 16.52 -0.09 -12.80
C ALA A 67 16.71 0.60 -14.16
N HIS A 68 16.16 1.81 -14.32
CA HIS A 68 16.37 2.62 -15.52
C HIS A 68 17.84 2.99 -15.70
N LYS A 69 18.50 3.50 -14.66
CA LYS A 69 19.93 3.86 -14.70
C LYS A 69 20.84 2.68 -15.02
N CYS A 70 20.49 1.49 -14.55
CA CYS A 70 21.26 0.26 -14.78
C CYS A 70 20.87 -0.48 -16.07
N GLY A 71 19.94 0.06 -16.88
CA GLY A 71 19.47 -0.60 -18.10
C GLY A 71 18.67 -1.89 -17.87
N GLN A 72 18.16 -2.11 -16.67
CA GLN A 72 17.49 -3.36 -16.25
C GLN A 72 15.99 -3.38 -16.56
N VAL A 73 15.38 -2.25 -16.96
CA VAL A 73 13.93 -2.14 -17.14
C VAL A 73 13.38 -3.18 -18.12
N GLY A 74 14.05 -3.41 -19.25
CA GLY A 74 13.60 -4.40 -20.24
C GLY A 74 13.57 -5.82 -19.67
N LEU A 75 14.63 -6.21 -18.96
CA LEU A 75 14.74 -7.52 -18.31
C LEU A 75 13.65 -7.72 -17.25
N LEU A 76 13.45 -6.73 -16.39
CA LEU A 76 12.46 -6.80 -15.32
C LEU A 76 11.03 -6.83 -15.87
N ASN A 77 10.73 -6.05 -16.92
CA ASN A 77 9.42 -6.09 -17.58
C ASN A 77 9.15 -7.44 -18.27
N ALA A 78 10.16 -8.04 -18.90
CA ALA A 78 10.03 -9.38 -19.46
C ALA A 78 9.69 -10.40 -18.36
N TRP A 79 10.40 -10.34 -17.24
CA TRP A 79 10.14 -11.19 -16.08
C TRP A 79 8.70 -11.01 -15.56
N LEU A 80 8.22 -9.77 -15.40
CA LEU A 80 6.85 -9.50 -14.96
C LEU A 80 5.82 -10.12 -15.91
N LYS A 81 6.02 -9.97 -17.23
CA LYS A 81 5.14 -10.54 -18.25
C LYS A 81 5.09 -12.07 -18.20
N GLU A 82 6.24 -12.72 -18.03
CA GLU A 82 6.34 -14.18 -17.94
C GLU A 82 5.66 -14.76 -16.70
N HIS A 83 5.55 -13.97 -15.63
CA HIS A 83 4.98 -14.38 -14.35
C HIS A 83 3.57 -13.79 -14.10
N GLU A 84 2.98 -13.16 -15.12
CA GLU A 84 1.65 -12.54 -15.09
C GLU A 84 1.49 -11.52 -13.95
N ARG A 85 2.48 -10.63 -13.82
CA ARG A 85 2.58 -9.60 -12.78
C ARG A 85 2.48 -8.17 -13.30
#